data_AF-X1FVX4-F1
#
_entry.id   AF-X1FVX4-F1
#
_cell.length_a   1.000
_cell.length_b   1.000
_cell.length_c   1.000
_cell.angle_alpha   90.00
_cell.angle_beta   90.00
_cell.angle_gamma   90.00
#
_symmetry.space_group_name_H-M   'P 1'
#
loop_
_entity.id
_entity.type
_entity.pdbx_description
1 polymer ?
#
loop_
_entity_poly.entity_id
_entity_poly.type
_entity_poly.pdbx_seq_one_letter_code
_entity_poly.pdbx_strand_id
1 'polypeptide(L)'
;MGVKRVALLAVLLTILAILVVIFFRSGALEKIKPPAEAPPPLLEPSPPGPVQMRKIVLFFLSEADTLLHPEEREITASSSIVRQAK
;
A
#
# COMPACT_ATOMS: atom_id res chain seq x y z
N MET A 1 23.85 -5.55 -43.03
CA MET A 1 22.40 -5.57 -42.67
C MET A 1 21.61 -4.86 -43.75
N GLY A 2 20.49 -5.41 -44.23
CA GLY A 2 19.61 -4.68 -45.16
C GLY A 2 19.06 -3.41 -44.52
N VAL A 3 19.04 -2.30 -45.25
CA VAL A 3 18.65 -0.96 -44.76
C VAL A 3 17.30 -0.97 -44.03
N LYS A 4 16.35 -1.80 -44.52
CA LYS A 4 15.03 -2.02 -43.91
C LYS A 4 15.11 -2.63 -42.50
N ARG A 5 16.05 -3.55 -42.26
CA ARG A 5 16.26 -4.17 -40.95
C ARG A 5 16.90 -3.19 -39.97
N VAL A 6 17.81 -2.33 -40.45
CA VAL A 6 18.42 -1.28 -39.62
C VAL A 6 17.37 -0.24 -39.23
N ALA A 7 16.53 0.19 -40.17
CA ALA A 7 15.44 1.11 -39.89
C ALA A 7 14.44 0.53 -38.88
N LEU A 8 14.04 -0.75 -39.05
CA LEU A 8 13.15 -1.43 -38.11
C LEU A 8 13.76 -1.49 -36.70
N LEU A 9 15.03 -1.87 -36.59
CA LEU A 9 15.72 -1.92 -35.29
C LEU A 9 15.81 -0.55 -34.63
N ALA A 10 16.10 0.50 -35.39
CA ALA A 10 16.17 1.87 -34.87
C ALA A 10 14.80 2.34 -34.34
N VAL A 11 13.71 2.07 -35.08
CA VAL A 11 12.35 2.38 -34.64
C VAL A 11 12.01 1.61 -33.36
N LEU A 12 12.31 0.32 -33.30
CA LEU A 12 12.02 -0.52 -32.13
C LEU A 12 12.77 -0.01 -30.88
N LEU A 13 14.05 0.33 -31.03
CA LEU A 13 14.87 0.90 -29.95
C LEU A 13 14.30 2.24 -29.47
N THR A 14 13.84 3.06 -30.40
CA THR A 14 13.24 4.37 -30.08
C THR A 14 11.96 4.19 -29.28
N ILE A 15 11.07 3.28 -29.71
CA ILE A 15 9.83 2.95 -28.99
C ILE A 15 10.14 2.41 -27.58
N LEU A 16 11.10 1.50 -27.47
CA LEU A 16 11.52 0.94 -26.18
C LEU A 16 12.03 2.03 -25.23
N ALA A 17 12.89 2.95 -25.72
CA ALA A 17 13.40 4.04 -24.92
C ALA A 17 12.27 4.97 -24.41
N ILE A 18 11.28 5.26 -25.26
CA ILE A 18 10.11 6.05 -24.87
C ILE A 18 9.31 5.34 -23.76
N LEU A 19 9.04 4.04 -23.91
CA LEU A 19 8.32 3.24 -22.91
C LEU A 19 9.04 3.23 -21.55
N VAL A 20 10.36 3.05 -21.56
CA VAL A 20 11.19 3.11 -20.34
C VAL A 20 11.03 4.48 -19.68
N VAL A 21 11.20 5.57 -20.43
CA VAL A 21 11.06 6.93 -19.87
C VAL A 21 9.65 7.16 -19.30
N ILE A 22 8.60 6.72 -19.99
CA ILE A 22 7.22 6.83 -19.49
C ILE A 22 7.06 6.01 -18.22
N PHE A 23 7.52 4.77 -18.16
CA PHE A 23 7.37 3.91 -17.00
C PHE A 23 8.06 4.50 -15.76
N PHE A 24 9.31 4.95 -15.90
CA PHE A 24 10.06 5.56 -14.80
C PHE A 24 9.54 6.96 -14.41
N ARG A 25 8.93 7.72 -15.33
CA ARG A 25 8.32 9.02 -15.01
C ARG A 25 6.87 8.92 -14.52
N SER A 26 6.14 7.88 -14.92
CA SER A 26 4.73 7.65 -14.59
C SER A 26 4.54 6.92 -13.26
N GLY A 27 5.62 6.47 -12.61
CA GLY A 27 5.65 6.10 -11.20
C GLY A 27 5.49 7.31 -10.28
N ALA A 28 4.56 8.20 -10.60
CA ALA A 28 4.22 9.36 -9.81
C ALA A 28 3.76 8.90 -8.43
N LEU A 29 4.55 9.28 -7.44
CA LEU A 29 4.26 9.25 -6.01
C LEU A 29 2.76 9.27 -5.75
N GLU A 30 2.22 8.14 -5.29
CA GLU A 30 1.01 8.20 -4.48
C GLU A 30 1.33 9.11 -3.29
N LYS A 31 0.82 10.34 -3.32
CA LYS A 31 0.77 11.20 -2.15
C LYS A 31 -0.21 10.54 -1.18
N ILE A 32 0.31 9.61 -0.37
CA ILE A 32 -0.32 9.26 0.89
C ILE A 32 -0.30 10.57 1.67
N LYS A 33 -1.42 11.30 1.65
CA LYS A 33 -1.63 12.45 2.50
C LYS A 33 -1.58 11.89 3.92
N PRO A 34 -0.52 12.15 4.73
CA PRO A 34 -0.62 11.79 6.13
C PRO A 34 -1.85 12.52 6.67
N PRO A 35 -2.77 11.82 7.35
CA PRO A 35 -3.90 12.50 7.98
C PRO A 35 -3.31 13.60 8.86
N ALA A 36 -3.87 14.80 8.74
CA ALA A 36 -3.44 15.94 9.54
C ALA A 36 -3.37 15.49 11.00
N GLU A 37 -2.19 15.66 11.59
CA GLU A 37 -1.94 15.38 12.99
C GLU A 37 -2.84 16.34 13.80
N ALA A 38 -4.03 15.85 14.14
CA ALA A 38 -4.88 16.50 15.11
C ALA A 38 -4.10 16.50 16.42
N PRO A 39 -4.07 17.62 17.17
CA PRO A 39 -3.43 17.67 18.48
C PRO A 39 -3.92 16.48 19.31
N PRO A 40 -3.03 15.75 19.99
CA PRO A 40 -3.45 14.64 20.83
C PRO A 40 -4.51 15.18 21.81
N PRO A 41 -5.70 14.57 21.88
CA PRO A 41 -6.65 14.96 22.90
C PRO A 41 -5.97 14.78 24.24
N LEU A 42 -6.02 15.82 25.07
CA LEU A 42 -5.62 15.75 26.47
C LEU A 42 -6.49 14.65 27.10
N LEU A 43 -5.92 13.45 27.21
CA LEU A 43 -6.58 12.31 27.84
C LEU A 43 -6.61 12.60 29.34
N GLU A 44 -7.72 13.15 29.80
CA GLU A 44 -8.11 13.03 31.20
C GLU A 44 -8.16 11.53 31.56
N PRO A 45 -7.65 11.12 32.73
CA PRO A 45 -7.64 9.72 33.12
C PRO A 45 -9.08 9.25 33.36
N SER A 46 -9.66 8.61 32.34
CA SER A 46 -10.97 7.97 32.44
C SER A 46 -10.83 6.63 33.18
N PRO A 47 -11.82 6.23 34.01
CA PRO A 47 -11.74 5.02 34.84
C PRO A 47 -11.64 3.75 33.97
N PRO A 48 -11.29 2.58 34.55
CA PRO A 48 -11.19 1.32 33.81
C PRO A 48 -12.58 0.90 33.29
N GLY A 49 -12.94 1.39 32.12
CA GLY A 49 -14.12 1.01 31.36
C GLY A 49 -13.93 -0.30 30.60
N PRO A 50 -15.03 -0.92 30.14
CA PRO A 50 -15.01 -2.23 29.50
C PRO A 50 -14.08 -2.25 28.29
N VAL A 51 -13.35 -3.36 28.15
CA VAL A 51 -12.41 -3.62 27.05
C VAL A 51 -13.13 -3.40 25.70
N GLN A 52 -12.90 -2.25 25.07
CA GLN A 52 -13.55 -1.92 23.81
C GLN A 52 -13.06 -2.89 22.74
N MET A 53 -13.97 -3.62 22.10
CA MET A 53 -13.65 -4.49 20.96
C MET A 53 -13.78 -3.69 19.66
N ARG A 54 -12.82 -3.83 18.76
CA ARG A 54 -12.82 -3.17 17.45
C ARG A 54 -12.78 -4.22 16.35
N LYS A 55 -13.69 -4.08 15.38
CA LYS A 55 -13.68 -4.87 14.14
C LYS A 55 -12.64 -4.30 13.17
N ILE A 56 -11.71 -5.13 12.72
CA ILE A 56 -10.69 -4.80 11.73
C ILE A 56 -10.69 -5.79 10.58
N VAL A 57 -10.10 -5.42 9.45
CA VAL A 57 -9.86 -6.30 8.30
C VAL A 57 -8.37 -6.56 8.22
N LEU A 58 -7.98 -7.84 8.27
CA LEU A 58 -6.61 -8.31 8.11
C LEU A 58 -6.48 -8.99 6.75
N PHE A 59 -5.30 -8.93 6.14
CA PHE A 59 -5.05 -9.57 4.85
C PHE A 59 -4.10 -10.75 5.05
N PHE A 60 -4.57 -11.97 4.78
CA PHE A 60 -3.79 -13.19 4.94
C PHE A 60 -3.50 -13.84 3.59
N LEU A 61 -2.34 -14.51 3.49
CA LEU A 61 -1.97 -15.24 2.30
C LEU A 61 -2.80 -16.52 2.22
N SER A 62 -3.45 -16.75 1.08
CA SER A 62 -4.18 -17.99 0.80
C SER A 62 -3.27 -19.03 0.17
N GLU A 63 -3.37 -20.27 0.64
CA GLU A 63 -2.67 -21.43 0.07
C GLU A 63 -3.21 -21.80 -1.32
N ALA A 64 -4.43 -21.39 -1.66
CA ALA A 64 -5.09 -21.79 -2.91
C ALA A 64 -4.60 -21.00 -4.13
N ASP A 65 -4.28 -19.72 -3.96
CA ASP A 65 -3.91 -18.81 -5.04
C ASP A 65 -2.66 -17.98 -4.76
N THR A 66 -2.06 -18.10 -3.56
CA THR A 66 -0.91 -17.30 -3.12
C THR A 66 -1.20 -15.79 -3.10
N LEU A 67 -2.48 -15.39 -3.05
CA LEU A 67 -2.90 -13.99 -2.97
C LEU A 67 -3.30 -13.63 -1.53
N LEU A 68 -3.38 -12.31 -1.28
CA LEU A 68 -3.83 -11.77 0.00
C LEU A 68 -5.35 -11.63 0.03
N HIS A 69 -6.01 -12.30 0.97
CA HIS A 69 -7.45 -12.27 1.16
C HIS A 69 -7.84 -11.50 2.42
N PRO A 70 -8.88 -10.65 2.36
CA PRO A 70 -9.38 -9.93 3.52
C PRO A 70 -10.17 -10.85 4.46
N GLU A 71 -9.84 -10.81 5.74
CA GLU A 71 -10.54 -11.50 6.83
C GLU A 71 -10.92 -10.50 7.92
N GLU A 72 -12.19 -10.54 8.34
CA GLU A 72 -12.70 -9.69 9.40
C GLU A 72 -12.42 -10.32 10.77
N ARG A 73 -11.81 -9.55 11.69
CA ARG A 73 -11.54 -10.02 13.06
C ARG A 73 -11.86 -8.94 14.08
N GLU A 74 -12.36 -9.39 15.22
CA GLU A 74 -12.54 -8.56 16.41
C GLU A 74 -11.27 -8.62 17.25
N ILE A 75 -10.71 -7.46 17.57
CA ILE A 75 -9.54 -7.32 18.44
C ILE A 75 -9.81 -6.35 19.58
N THR A 76 -9.09 -6.53 20.68
CA THR A 76 -9.10 -5.57 21.79
C THR A 76 -8.52 -4.24 21.34
N ALA A 77 -9.30 -3.16 21.45
CA ALA A 77 -8.86 -1.81 21.18
C ALA A 77 -7.86 -1.39 22.25
N SER A 78 -6.58 -1.41 21.88
CA SER A 78 -5.51 -0.75 22.64
C SER A 78 -5.17 0.61 22.03
N SER A 79 -4.54 1.50 22.80
CA SER A 79 -4.15 2.84 22.36
C SER A 79 -3.08 2.87 21.25
N SER A 80 -2.51 1.72 20.87
CA SER A 80 -1.45 1.63 19.86
C SER A 80 -1.65 0.40 18.96
N ILE A 81 -1.68 0.63 17.65
CA ILE A 81 -1.77 -0.44 16.63
C ILE A 81 -0.63 -1.46 16.80
N VAL A 82 0.58 -1.00 17.15
CA VAL A 82 1.75 -1.86 17.38
C VAL A 82 1.54 -2.80 18.57
N ARG A 83 0.81 -2.37 19.61
CA ARG A 83 0.48 -3.23 20.75
C ARG A 83 -0.68 -4.19 20.48
N GLN A 84 -1.47 -3.96 19.43
CA GLN A 84 -2.57 -4.86 19.03
C GLN A 84 -2.10 -6.03 18.15
N ALA A 85 -0.96 -5.88 17.48
CA ALA A 85 -0.41 -6.87 16.54
C ALA A 85 0.62 -7.83 17.16
N LYS A 86 0.85 -7.75 18.48
CA LYS A 86 1.75 -8.65 19.22
C LYS A 86 0.92 -9.66 20.01
#